data_AF-A0ABD3WY56-F1
#
_entry.id   AF-A0ABD3WY56-F1
#
_cell.length_a   1.000
_cell.length_b   1.000
_cell.length_c   1.000
_cell.angle_alpha   90.00
_cell.angle_beta   90.00
_cell.angle_gamma   90.00
#
_symmetry.space_group_name_H-M   'P 1'
#
loop_
_entity.id
_entity.type
_entity.pdbx_description
1 polymer ?
#
loop_
_entity_poly.entity_id
_entity_poly.type
_entity_poly.pdbx_seq_one_letter_code
_entity_poly.pdbx_strand_id
1 'polypeptide(L)'
;MKRIKRTSSRILAVGILDKMIPRVLSCIFLIVIWWPCAARLFDDGLDTYIKNTMKCNTVPGMTLAVVKGNETWVKGFGMADMDTDRLVNEETLFVIGSLTKAFTSALLAVLLSNNNKGISWTSKLSDILGNDFEFIDPVRTSQTTLRDILSHRTGLANTLGSLCGYPSGLTRKDMTRRLRFLPEIQPFRETFVYNNMMYMLAGHVAEVLGGDTWENLVKTKLFQPIGMHSTTVLTNPSQVSGGNTAKPYMIKEGKLVNGTERLYQIFPEEPAGAIMTNGADMVKWMKFILNKGRTETNLSLVEQNIFKECFQTMNHLDPQFYDHQISKPTFPVEDVRLGYGYGWSTSFYRGYTKFFHGGTLMAYKSLIWLFPDHNIGIFGSANGPATDESDRALNSVFYYLSDVLLSEAKWINETIACTFPKPFASPFQRPAKIDPDQVNPVKPILDKYVGRYGSVLMPDMEITKNGDTLMFRCNRIAGILHPTHVENEFKSEVTEPWEVVLSSRYGSNETELTTVVFKMDGQKANSLEWQLGYSLVFIRNQGFFDEYVKSMGAESRFGWRIFVFIMCLNIVLI
;
A
#
# COMPACT_ATOMS: atom_id res chain seq x y z
N MET A 1 30.12 85.41 84.47
CA MET A 1 30.19 86.46 83.41
C MET A 1 29.17 86.16 82.30
N LYS A 2 29.01 87.03 81.30
CA LYS A 2 28.02 86.92 80.19
C LYS A 2 28.20 85.59 79.42
N ARG A 3 27.22 84.76 79.00
CA ARG A 3 25.78 84.86 78.62
C ARG A 3 25.53 85.41 77.20
N ILE A 4 24.68 84.71 76.40
CA ILE A 4 24.16 85.04 75.04
C ILE A 4 25.23 84.84 73.92
N LYS A 5 25.02 84.15 72.78
CA LYS A 5 23.94 83.33 72.14
C LYS A 5 24.65 82.25 71.24
N ARG A 6 24.10 81.42 70.33
CA ARG A 6 22.79 81.28 69.64
C ARG A 6 22.53 79.79 69.23
N THR A 7 21.58 79.59 68.31
CA THR A 7 21.20 78.43 67.45
C THR A 7 22.33 77.98 66.49
N SER A 8 22.35 76.80 65.83
CA SER A 8 21.40 75.66 65.62
C SER A 8 22.09 74.51 64.84
N SER A 9 21.61 73.27 64.65
CA SER A 9 20.91 72.25 65.49
C SER A 9 20.13 71.25 64.58
N ARG A 10 20.32 69.92 64.67
CA ARG A 10 19.48 68.93 63.95
C ARG A 10 19.33 67.55 64.65
N ILE A 11 18.07 67.15 64.82
CA ILE A 11 17.51 65.78 64.89
C ILE A 11 17.87 64.91 66.12
N LEU A 12 16.93 64.03 66.49
CA LEU A 12 16.80 63.30 67.76
C LEU A 12 16.45 61.82 67.51
N ALA A 13 16.26 61.07 68.60
CA ALA A 13 15.49 59.81 68.71
C ALA A 13 16.12 58.50 68.17
N VAL A 14 16.87 57.85 69.06
CA VAL A 14 16.60 56.49 69.59
C VAL A 14 15.77 55.55 68.70
N GLY A 15 16.37 54.43 68.28
CA GLY A 15 15.64 53.30 67.70
C GLY A 15 16.47 52.04 67.50
N ILE A 16 16.09 50.96 68.22
CA ILE A 16 16.26 49.54 67.85
C ILE A 16 17.68 49.07 67.47
N LEU A 17 18.31 48.30 68.36
CA LEU A 17 19.43 47.43 67.99
C LEU A 17 19.33 46.06 68.69
N ASP A 18 18.44 45.19 68.21
CA ASP A 18 18.50 43.76 68.52
C ASP A 18 17.74 42.89 67.49
N LYS A 19 18.50 42.12 66.69
CA LYS A 19 18.13 40.90 65.93
C LYS A 19 19.19 40.55 64.87
N MET A 20 20.13 39.69 65.25
CA MET A 20 20.94 38.92 64.31
C MET A 20 20.21 37.60 63.96
N ILE A 21 20.26 37.21 62.68
CA ILE A 21 19.99 35.86 62.14
C ILE A 21 18.51 35.40 62.20
N PRO A 22 17.96 34.64 61.22
CA PRO A 22 18.40 34.41 59.83
C PRO A 22 17.45 35.05 58.80
N ARG A 23 17.98 35.45 57.63
CA ARG A 23 17.17 35.84 56.45
C ARG A 23 17.63 35.24 55.12
N VAL A 24 18.38 34.13 55.19
CA VAL A 24 19.03 33.48 54.02
C VAL A 24 18.28 32.23 53.53
N LEU A 25 17.42 31.62 54.35
CA LEU A 25 16.76 30.34 54.04
C LEU A 25 15.53 30.45 53.11
N SER A 26 14.95 31.64 52.92
CA SER A 26 13.69 31.81 52.16
C SER A 26 13.85 31.90 50.63
N CYS A 27 15.07 31.96 50.10
CA CYS A 27 15.31 32.10 48.66
C CYS A 27 15.75 30.80 47.96
N ILE A 28 16.01 29.72 48.70
CA ILE A 28 16.46 28.43 48.14
C ILE A 28 15.29 27.50 47.81
N PHE A 29 14.12 27.69 48.44
CA PHE A 29 12.93 26.85 48.25
C PHE A 29 12.01 27.23 47.08
N LEU A 30 12.37 28.23 46.27
CA LEU A 30 11.62 28.64 45.08
C LEU A 30 12.36 28.41 43.75
N ILE A 31 13.36 27.52 43.76
CA ILE A 31 13.79 26.80 42.55
C ILE A 31 13.28 25.36 42.67
N VAL A 32 11.95 25.22 42.80
CA VAL A 32 11.30 23.98 42.36
C VAL A 32 11.48 23.95 40.85
N ILE A 33 12.36 23.08 40.39
CA ILE A 33 12.73 22.97 38.98
C ILE A 33 11.47 22.57 38.21
N TRP A 34 10.86 23.55 37.52
CA TRP A 34 9.91 23.32 36.44
C TRP A 34 10.67 22.74 35.23
N TRP A 35 11.23 21.55 35.45
CA TRP A 35 11.48 20.62 34.37
C TRP A 35 10.09 20.33 33.80
N PRO A 36 9.84 20.55 32.50
CA PRO A 36 8.72 19.90 31.86
C PRO A 36 8.99 18.40 32.04
N CYS A 37 8.25 17.75 32.92
CA CYS A 37 8.18 16.31 32.96
C CYS A 37 7.53 15.94 31.62
N ALA A 38 8.35 15.63 30.62
CA ALA A 38 7.94 15.51 29.24
C ALA A 38 6.76 14.53 29.19
N ALA A 39 5.59 15.04 28.82
CA ALA A 39 4.35 14.30 28.94
C ALA A 39 4.49 13.03 28.12
N ARG A 40 4.56 11.88 28.80
CA ARG A 40 4.80 10.61 28.13
C ARG A 40 3.62 10.37 27.20
N LEU A 41 3.87 10.38 25.88
CA LEU A 41 2.86 10.28 24.82
C LEU A 41 1.83 9.15 25.04
N PHE A 42 2.24 8.10 25.76
CA PHE A 42 1.44 6.91 26.03
C PHE A 42 1.58 6.42 27.47
N ASP A 43 0.49 5.84 27.99
CA ASP A 43 0.47 5.11 29.25
C ASP A 43 1.34 3.83 29.22
N ASP A 44 1.60 3.23 30.38
CA ASP A 44 2.29 1.93 30.48
C ASP A 44 1.44 0.76 29.94
N GLY A 45 0.13 0.94 29.75
CA GLY A 45 -0.79 -0.07 29.23
C GLY A 45 -0.62 -0.33 27.73
N LEU A 46 -0.25 0.69 26.94
CA LEU A 46 -0.05 0.55 25.49
C LEU A 46 0.90 -0.61 25.13
N ASP A 47 1.99 -0.78 25.87
CA ASP A 47 3.00 -1.82 25.62
C ASP A 47 2.42 -3.23 25.80
N THR A 48 1.57 -3.41 26.80
CA THR A 48 0.85 -4.66 27.11
C THR A 48 -0.24 -4.92 26.08
N TYR A 49 -1.03 -3.89 25.76
CA TYR A 49 -2.07 -3.93 24.75
C TYR A 49 -1.54 -4.35 23.36
N ILE A 50 -0.44 -3.75 22.89
CA ILE A 50 0.21 -4.14 21.61
C ILE A 50 0.65 -5.60 21.64
N LYS A 51 1.38 -6.02 22.69
CA LYS A 51 1.90 -7.40 22.81
C LYS A 51 0.77 -8.44 22.84
N ASN A 52 -0.32 -8.15 23.54
CA ASN A 52 -1.51 -9.01 23.57
C ASN A 52 -2.19 -9.06 22.19
N THR A 53 -2.36 -7.91 21.52
CA THR A 53 -2.94 -7.81 20.17
C THR A 53 -2.13 -8.61 19.14
N MET A 54 -0.79 -8.49 19.17
CA MET A 54 0.12 -9.27 18.32
C MET A 54 0.00 -10.77 18.59
N LYS A 55 0.08 -11.18 19.87
CA LYS A 55 0.00 -12.59 20.28
C LYS A 55 -1.32 -13.24 19.83
N CYS A 56 -2.44 -12.55 20.02
CA CYS A 56 -3.77 -13.05 19.65
C CYS A 56 -4.04 -13.08 18.13
N ASN A 57 -3.19 -12.45 17.31
CA ASN A 57 -3.23 -12.54 15.86
C ASN A 57 -1.95 -13.20 15.28
N THR A 58 -1.15 -13.89 16.11
CA THR A 58 0.07 -14.62 15.66
C THR A 58 1.07 -13.75 14.88
N VAL A 59 1.08 -12.42 15.12
CA VAL A 59 1.99 -11.48 14.44
C VAL A 59 3.41 -11.67 15.00
N PRO A 60 4.42 -12.05 14.20
CA PRO A 60 5.76 -12.33 14.69
C PRO A 60 6.49 -11.06 15.12
N GLY A 61 6.48 -10.02 14.28
CA GLY A 61 7.13 -8.74 14.51
C GLY A 61 6.33 -7.56 13.98
N MET A 62 6.45 -6.42 14.65
CA MET A 62 5.81 -5.16 14.28
C MET A 62 6.71 -3.97 14.62
N THR A 63 6.82 -3.00 13.72
CA THR A 63 7.33 -1.65 14.01
C THR A 63 6.17 -0.67 14.07
N LEU A 64 6.24 0.30 14.98
CA LEU A 64 5.29 1.41 15.11
C LEU A 64 6.04 2.73 15.22
N ALA A 65 5.50 3.78 14.60
CA ALA A 65 6.03 5.13 14.65
C ALA A 65 4.88 6.15 14.77
N VAL A 66 5.07 7.19 15.57
CA VAL A 66 4.10 8.24 15.84
C VAL A 66 4.77 9.61 15.82
N VAL A 67 4.05 10.59 15.29
CA VAL A 67 4.32 12.03 15.36
C VAL A 67 3.12 12.73 16.00
N LYS A 68 3.35 13.66 16.93
CA LYS A 68 2.34 14.60 17.44
C LYS A 68 2.98 15.98 17.60
N GLY A 69 2.80 16.83 16.60
CA GLY A 69 3.53 18.10 16.49
C GLY A 69 5.05 17.84 16.40
N ASN A 70 5.80 18.33 17.40
CA ASN A 70 7.24 18.11 17.49
C ASN A 70 7.61 16.79 18.20
N GLU A 71 6.68 16.18 18.94
CA GLU A 71 6.93 14.96 19.71
C GLU A 71 6.89 13.73 18.79
N THR A 72 7.76 12.77 19.05
CA THR A 72 7.91 11.55 18.23
C THR A 72 8.16 10.32 19.10
N TRP A 73 7.56 9.20 18.73
CA TRP A 73 7.79 7.91 19.37
C TRP A 73 7.94 6.84 18.29
N VAL A 74 8.95 5.98 18.41
CA VAL A 74 9.18 4.84 17.52
C VAL A 74 9.53 3.65 18.40
N LYS A 75 9.00 2.46 18.07
CA LYS A 75 9.33 1.24 18.79
C LYS A 75 9.14 -0.02 17.95
N GLY A 76 10.06 -0.96 18.10
CA GLY A 76 9.92 -2.33 17.60
C GLY A 76 9.31 -3.28 18.64
N PHE A 77 8.56 -4.28 18.18
CA PHE A 77 7.94 -5.33 18.96
C PHE A 77 8.10 -6.69 18.25
N GLY A 78 8.34 -7.75 19.02
CA GLY A 78 8.46 -9.12 18.48
C GLY A 78 9.72 -9.37 17.65
N MET A 79 9.68 -10.38 16.79
CA MET A 79 10.82 -10.89 16.02
C MET A 79 10.85 -10.35 14.58
N ALA A 80 11.97 -9.73 14.22
CA ALA A 80 12.37 -9.50 12.84
C ALA A 80 12.89 -10.79 12.19
N ASP A 81 13.51 -11.68 12.97
CA ASP A 81 13.99 -12.99 12.51
C ASP A 81 13.84 -14.04 13.61
N MET A 82 12.99 -15.04 13.40
CA MET A 82 12.74 -16.15 14.33
C MET A 82 13.78 -17.28 14.20
N ASP A 83 14.53 -17.34 13.10
CA ASP A 83 15.62 -18.33 12.95
C ASP A 83 16.88 -17.89 13.74
N THR A 84 16.96 -16.62 14.13
CA THR A 84 18.13 -16.02 14.81
C THR A 84 17.78 -15.21 16.06
N ASP A 85 16.55 -15.33 16.58
CA ASP A 85 16.00 -14.53 17.69
C ASP A 85 16.21 -13.01 17.59
N ARG A 86 16.29 -12.45 16.37
CA ARG A 86 16.50 -11.01 16.17
C ARG A 86 15.20 -10.26 16.38
N LEU A 87 15.15 -9.45 17.42
CA LEU A 87 14.04 -8.54 17.71
C LEU A 87 13.88 -7.46 16.63
N VAL A 88 12.64 -6.97 16.46
CA VAL A 88 12.37 -5.73 15.71
C VAL A 88 12.87 -4.52 16.52
N ASN A 89 13.55 -3.59 15.85
CA ASN A 89 13.95 -2.29 16.38
C ASN A 89 13.44 -1.13 15.49
N GLU A 90 13.78 0.10 15.86
CA GLU A 90 13.34 1.35 15.20
C GLU A 90 13.84 1.46 13.75
N GLU A 91 14.97 0.79 13.44
CA GLU A 91 15.64 0.81 12.13
C GLU A 91 15.35 -0.42 11.26
N THR A 92 14.64 -1.43 11.77
CA THR A 92 14.32 -2.68 11.07
C THR A 92 13.46 -2.38 9.84
N LEU A 93 13.88 -2.85 8.67
CA LEU A 93 13.18 -2.59 7.42
C LEU A 93 12.00 -3.55 7.23
N PHE A 94 10.89 -3.03 6.71
CA PHE A 94 9.71 -3.78 6.28
C PHE A 94 9.35 -3.34 4.85
N VAL A 95 8.85 -4.25 4.02
CA VAL A 95 8.30 -3.87 2.71
C VAL A 95 6.90 -3.28 2.91
N ILE A 96 6.65 -2.06 2.45
CA ILE A 96 5.38 -1.37 2.78
C ILE A 96 4.26 -1.56 1.75
N GLY A 97 4.49 -2.38 0.73
CA GLY A 97 3.52 -2.67 -0.32
C GLY A 97 2.93 -1.38 -0.91
N SER A 98 1.61 -1.35 -1.06
CA SER A 98 0.89 -0.23 -1.69
C SER A 98 1.05 1.16 -1.04
N LEU A 99 1.60 1.32 0.18
CA LEU A 99 2.01 2.65 0.67
C LEU A 99 3.01 3.33 -0.28
N THR A 100 3.76 2.55 -1.05
CA THR A 100 4.67 3.02 -2.12
C THR A 100 3.98 4.00 -3.09
N LYS A 101 2.67 3.86 -3.30
CA LYS A 101 1.88 4.76 -4.16
C LYS A 101 1.90 6.21 -3.69
N ALA A 102 1.96 6.47 -2.38
CA ALA A 102 2.10 7.82 -1.83
C ALA A 102 3.46 8.43 -2.18
N PHE A 103 4.54 7.64 -2.13
CA PHE A 103 5.89 8.08 -2.49
C PHE A 103 6.04 8.33 -3.99
N THR A 104 5.47 7.47 -4.85
CA THR A 104 5.43 7.70 -6.32
C THR A 104 4.68 8.98 -6.65
N SER A 105 3.55 9.23 -5.98
CA SER A 105 2.78 10.47 -6.14
C SER A 105 3.56 11.70 -5.68
N ALA A 106 4.28 11.62 -4.56
CA ALA A 106 5.13 12.71 -4.07
C ALA A 106 6.39 12.93 -4.93
N LEU A 107 7.00 11.88 -5.49
CA LEU A 107 8.09 12.01 -6.45
C LEU A 107 7.64 12.78 -7.69
N LEU A 108 6.47 12.43 -8.25
CA LEU A 108 5.88 13.21 -9.33
C LEU A 108 5.61 14.65 -8.90
N ALA A 109 5.13 14.89 -7.67
CA ALA A 109 4.93 16.24 -7.15
C ALA A 109 6.25 17.06 -7.10
N VAL A 110 7.36 16.44 -6.66
CA VAL A 110 8.71 17.06 -6.69
C VAL A 110 9.15 17.33 -8.13
N LEU A 111 9.00 16.36 -9.05
CA LEU A 111 9.38 16.53 -10.46
C LEU A 111 8.57 17.64 -11.14
N LEU A 112 7.25 17.69 -10.93
CA LEU A 112 6.37 18.74 -11.45
C LEU A 112 6.74 20.11 -10.88
N SER A 113 7.04 20.21 -9.58
CA SER A 113 7.44 21.47 -8.93
C SER A 113 8.77 22.04 -9.45
N ASN A 114 9.58 21.21 -10.11
CA ASN A 114 10.87 21.60 -10.69
C ASN A 114 10.84 21.60 -12.24
N ASN A 115 9.66 21.49 -12.88
CA ASN A 115 9.54 21.38 -14.33
C ASN A 115 9.30 22.74 -15.02
N ASN A 116 10.20 23.11 -15.93
CA ASN A 116 10.07 24.31 -16.77
C ASN A 116 9.23 24.06 -18.05
N LYS A 117 8.55 22.91 -18.16
CA LYS A 117 7.79 22.50 -19.36
C LYS A 117 6.28 22.79 -19.25
N GLY A 118 5.82 23.34 -18.13
CA GLY A 118 4.40 23.60 -17.88
C GLY A 118 3.55 22.34 -17.63
N ILE A 119 4.20 21.19 -17.37
CA ILE A 119 3.52 19.93 -17.10
C ILE A 119 2.89 19.98 -15.71
N SER A 120 1.70 19.40 -15.56
CA SER A 120 0.87 19.44 -14.36
C SER A 120 0.07 18.15 -14.19
N TRP A 121 -0.68 18.02 -13.09
CA TRP A 121 -1.59 16.90 -12.85
C TRP A 121 -2.67 16.72 -13.93
N THR A 122 -3.02 17.78 -14.67
CA THR A 122 -3.99 17.75 -15.77
C THR A 122 -3.36 17.62 -17.16
N SER A 123 -2.03 17.51 -17.25
CA SER A 123 -1.34 17.19 -18.51
C SER A 123 -1.65 15.77 -18.95
N LYS A 124 -1.86 15.58 -20.26
CA LYS A 124 -2.22 14.29 -20.85
C LYS A 124 -1.01 13.38 -20.95
N LEU A 125 -1.22 12.08 -20.75
CA LEU A 125 -0.14 11.10 -20.82
C LEU A 125 0.38 10.90 -22.25
N SER A 126 -0.49 11.07 -23.26
CA SER A 126 -0.10 11.14 -24.68
C SER A 126 0.93 12.23 -24.97
N ASP A 127 0.83 13.38 -24.29
CA ASP A 127 1.68 14.55 -24.55
C ASP A 127 3.04 14.41 -23.84
N ILE A 128 3.11 13.57 -22.80
CA ILE A 128 4.32 13.29 -22.01
C ILE A 128 5.08 12.07 -22.57
N LEU A 129 4.36 11.00 -22.93
CA LEU A 129 4.93 9.70 -23.30
C LEU A 129 4.92 9.43 -24.81
N GLY A 130 4.19 10.24 -25.60
CA GLY A 130 4.10 10.09 -27.04
C GLY A 130 3.65 8.69 -27.48
N ASN A 131 4.31 8.16 -28.51
CA ASN A 131 3.97 6.88 -29.14
C ASN A 131 4.16 5.64 -28.23
N ASP A 132 4.77 5.78 -27.04
CA ASP A 132 4.88 4.64 -26.12
C ASP A 132 3.57 4.36 -25.36
N PHE A 133 2.67 5.33 -25.26
CA PHE A 133 1.43 5.24 -24.47
C PHE A 133 0.18 5.13 -25.35
N GLU A 134 -0.58 4.05 -25.15
CA GLU A 134 -1.86 3.81 -25.81
C GLU A 134 -2.71 2.88 -24.92
N PHE A 135 -4.02 3.14 -24.86
CA PHE A 135 -5.05 2.25 -24.32
C PHE A 135 -5.92 1.73 -25.47
N ILE A 136 -6.74 0.71 -25.22
CA ILE A 136 -7.62 0.12 -26.25
C ILE A 136 -8.62 1.14 -26.83
N ASP A 137 -9.12 2.06 -26.00
CA ASP A 137 -9.95 3.19 -26.40
C ASP A 137 -9.13 4.44 -26.78
N PRO A 138 -9.34 5.02 -27.98
CA PRO A 138 -8.73 6.30 -28.39
C PRO A 138 -9.14 7.51 -27.53
N VAL A 139 -10.32 7.51 -26.89
CA VAL A 139 -10.76 8.59 -25.99
C VAL A 139 -9.97 8.55 -24.69
N ARG A 140 -9.93 7.42 -23.99
CA ARG A 140 -9.02 7.21 -22.85
C ARG A 140 -7.57 7.53 -23.22
N THR A 141 -7.08 7.07 -24.37
CA THR A 141 -5.71 7.38 -24.84
C THR A 141 -5.47 8.89 -24.99
N SER A 142 -6.38 9.60 -25.63
CA SER A 142 -6.20 11.03 -25.94
C SER A 142 -6.61 11.98 -24.79
N GLN A 143 -7.24 11.48 -23.72
CA GLN A 143 -7.76 12.32 -22.63
C GLN A 143 -7.28 11.93 -21.22
N THR A 144 -6.60 10.80 -21.02
CA THR A 144 -6.05 10.41 -19.71
C THR A 144 -4.92 11.34 -19.28
N THR A 145 -4.98 11.80 -18.04
CA THR A 145 -3.97 12.67 -17.40
C THR A 145 -3.28 11.97 -16.23
N LEU A 146 -2.23 12.62 -15.68
CA LEU A 146 -1.58 12.18 -14.44
C LEU A 146 -2.59 12.02 -13.27
N ARG A 147 -3.55 12.96 -13.14
CA ARG A 147 -4.64 12.90 -12.17
C ARG A 147 -5.47 11.62 -12.28
N ASP A 148 -5.80 11.18 -13.49
CA ASP A 148 -6.67 10.01 -13.69
C ASP A 148 -5.99 8.70 -13.25
N ILE A 149 -4.70 8.54 -13.55
CA ILE A 149 -3.96 7.32 -13.20
C ILE A 149 -3.64 7.23 -11.71
N LEU A 150 -3.32 8.37 -11.07
CA LEU A 150 -3.03 8.44 -9.64
C LEU A 150 -4.30 8.32 -8.77
N SER A 151 -5.48 8.71 -9.30
CA SER A 151 -6.76 8.60 -8.60
C SER A 151 -7.62 7.39 -9.01
N HIS A 152 -7.05 6.44 -9.75
CA HIS A 152 -7.72 5.18 -10.16
C HIS A 152 -9.03 5.39 -10.95
N ARG A 153 -9.02 6.35 -11.91
CA ARG A 153 -10.18 6.79 -12.72
C ARG A 153 -10.23 6.27 -14.16
N THR A 154 -9.33 5.39 -14.57
CA THR A 154 -9.26 4.93 -15.97
C THR A 154 -10.35 3.93 -16.37
N GLY A 155 -10.97 3.25 -15.41
CA GLY A 155 -11.96 2.20 -15.67
C GLY A 155 -11.39 0.89 -16.24
N LEU A 156 -10.05 0.77 -16.26
CA LEU A 156 -9.32 -0.38 -16.81
C LEU A 156 -9.05 -1.44 -15.74
N ALA A 157 -9.12 -2.70 -16.14
CA ALA A 157 -8.75 -3.83 -15.30
C ALA A 157 -7.28 -3.77 -14.84
N ASN A 158 -7.02 -4.31 -13.66
CA ASN A 158 -5.67 -4.54 -13.14
C ASN A 158 -5.07 -5.80 -13.82
N THR A 159 -3.86 -6.21 -13.42
CA THR A 159 -3.33 -7.55 -13.76
C THR A 159 -3.12 -8.39 -12.51
N LEU A 160 -2.77 -9.66 -12.72
CA LEU A 160 -2.25 -10.56 -11.70
C LEU A 160 -0.71 -10.64 -11.73
N GLY A 161 -0.04 -9.78 -12.50
CA GLY A 161 1.36 -9.95 -12.86
C GLY A 161 2.33 -9.82 -11.68
N SER A 162 2.03 -8.98 -10.69
CA SER A 162 2.75 -8.95 -9.40
C SER A 162 2.59 -10.23 -8.56
N LEU A 163 1.56 -11.05 -8.79
CA LEU A 163 1.38 -12.37 -8.15
C LEU A 163 2.06 -13.48 -8.97
N CYS A 164 1.80 -13.54 -10.28
CA CYS A 164 2.42 -14.50 -11.20
C CYS A 164 3.94 -14.29 -11.37
N GLY A 165 4.42 -13.07 -11.13
CA GLY A 165 5.71 -12.58 -11.62
C GLY A 165 5.66 -12.25 -13.11
N TYR A 166 6.46 -11.28 -13.55
CA TYR A 166 6.59 -10.93 -14.97
C TYR A 166 7.78 -11.64 -15.64
N PRO A 167 7.84 -11.67 -16.99
CA PRO A 167 9.04 -12.03 -17.73
C PRO A 167 10.24 -11.15 -17.35
N SER A 168 11.45 -11.72 -17.36
CA SER A 168 12.68 -10.98 -17.04
C SER A 168 13.02 -9.93 -18.10
N GLY A 169 13.53 -8.78 -17.65
CA GLY A 169 13.97 -7.67 -18.52
C GLY A 169 12.84 -6.80 -19.11
N LEU A 170 11.57 -7.05 -18.74
CA LEU A 170 10.43 -6.27 -19.22
C LEU A 170 10.34 -4.87 -18.57
N THR A 171 10.75 -3.82 -19.28
CA THR A 171 10.81 -2.46 -18.71
C THR A 171 9.44 -1.83 -18.47
N ARG A 172 9.37 -0.76 -17.67
CA ARG A 172 8.17 0.07 -17.50
C ARG A 172 7.68 0.69 -18.82
N LYS A 173 8.60 0.97 -19.74
CA LYS A 173 8.30 1.41 -21.12
C LYS A 173 7.63 0.30 -21.93
N ASP A 174 8.18 -0.92 -21.90
CA ASP A 174 7.58 -2.08 -22.56
C ASP A 174 6.20 -2.41 -21.99
N MET A 175 6.04 -2.32 -20.67
CA MET A 175 4.75 -2.51 -20.02
C MET A 175 3.76 -1.40 -20.35
N THR A 176 4.20 -0.13 -20.42
CA THR A 176 3.37 1.00 -20.86
C THR A 176 2.81 0.77 -22.27
N ARG A 177 3.62 0.24 -23.20
CA ARG A 177 3.16 -0.14 -24.54
C ARG A 177 2.14 -1.28 -24.53
N ARG A 178 2.17 -2.17 -23.52
CA ARG A 178 1.22 -3.29 -23.33
C ARG A 178 -0.12 -2.84 -22.74
N LEU A 179 -0.25 -1.62 -22.20
CA LEU A 179 -1.50 -1.14 -21.62
C LEU A 179 -2.65 -1.04 -22.64
N ARG A 180 -2.34 -0.99 -23.95
CA ARG A 180 -3.29 -1.12 -25.07
C ARG A 180 -4.10 -2.42 -25.08
N PHE A 181 -3.71 -3.41 -24.27
CA PHE A 181 -4.38 -4.70 -24.15
C PHE A 181 -5.15 -4.87 -22.83
N LEU A 182 -5.14 -3.88 -21.92
CA LEU A 182 -5.93 -3.96 -20.68
C LEU A 182 -7.43 -3.91 -20.98
N PRO A 183 -8.24 -4.87 -20.47
CA PRO A 183 -9.69 -4.81 -20.59
C PRO A 183 -10.29 -3.56 -19.94
N GLU A 184 -11.34 -3.04 -20.56
CA GLU A 184 -12.19 -2.00 -19.97
C GLU A 184 -13.30 -2.67 -19.18
N ILE A 185 -13.42 -2.34 -17.89
CA ILE A 185 -14.40 -2.97 -16.98
C ILE A 185 -15.36 -1.96 -16.35
N GLN A 186 -15.07 -0.66 -16.48
CA GLN A 186 -15.93 0.46 -16.09
C GLN A 186 -15.79 1.63 -17.07
N PRO A 187 -16.79 2.53 -17.16
CA PRO A 187 -16.68 3.76 -17.94
C PRO A 187 -15.53 4.66 -17.47
N PHE A 188 -14.99 5.48 -18.38
CA PHE A 188 -13.88 6.37 -18.08
C PHE A 188 -14.31 7.47 -17.09
N ARG A 189 -13.53 7.67 -16.02
CA ARG A 189 -13.71 8.66 -14.94
C ARG A 189 -14.94 8.50 -14.05
N GLU A 190 -15.84 7.57 -14.29
CA GLU A 190 -17.06 7.38 -13.48
C GLU A 190 -16.79 6.59 -12.19
N THR A 191 -16.10 5.45 -12.27
CA THR A 191 -15.95 4.50 -11.15
C THR A 191 -14.51 4.43 -10.64
N PHE A 192 -14.33 4.16 -9.34
CA PHE A 192 -13.04 3.80 -8.76
C PHE A 192 -12.64 2.35 -9.07
N VAL A 193 -11.52 2.17 -9.78
CA VAL A 193 -11.00 0.85 -10.14
C VAL A 193 -9.52 0.76 -9.72
N TYR A 194 -9.27 0.11 -8.58
CA TYR A 194 -7.93 0.00 -8.02
C TYR A 194 -6.99 -0.81 -8.94
N ASN A 195 -5.96 -0.13 -9.47
CA ASN A 195 -5.14 -0.66 -10.54
C ASN A 195 -3.66 -0.33 -10.33
N ASN A 196 -2.81 -1.35 -10.17
CA ASN A 196 -1.37 -1.17 -9.97
C ASN A 196 -0.65 -0.71 -11.24
N MET A 197 -1.14 -1.11 -12.42
CA MET A 197 -0.55 -0.77 -13.72
C MET A 197 -0.56 0.75 -13.94
N MET A 198 -1.56 1.44 -13.38
CA MET A 198 -1.64 2.90 -13.41
C MET A 198 -0.54 3.57 -12.57
N TYR A 199 -0.04 2.89 -11.53
CA TYR A 199 1.12 3.34 -10.74
C TYR A 199 2.46 2.95 -11.36
N MET A 200 2.57 1.77 -11.98
CA MET A 200 3.70 1.43 -12.86
C MET A 200 3.87 2.49 -13.97
N LEU A 201 2.76 2.90 -14.60
CA LEU A 201 2.71 3.97 -15.59
C LEU A 201 3.12 5.34 -15.00
N ALA A 202 2.66 5.67 -13.79
CA ALA A 202 3.11 6.88 -13.08
C ALA A 202 4.63 6.86 -12.82
N GLY A 203 5.22 5.69 -12.58
CA GLY A 203 6.66 5.50 -12.53
C GLY A 203 7.35 5.76 -13.87
N HIS A 204 6.84 5.23 -14.98
CA HIS A 204 7.37 5.53 -16.33
C HIS A 204 7.28 7.02 -16.67
N VAL A 205 6.22 7.71 -16.24
CA VAL A 205 6.15 9.18 -16.35
C VAL A 205 7.23 9.86 -15.51
N ALA A 206 7.47 9.40 -14.28
CA ALA A 206 8.56 9.93 -13.46
C ALA A 206 9.93 9.74 -14.14
N GLU A 207 10.17 8.59 -14.80
CA GLU A 207 11.39 8.33 -15.57
C GLU A 207 11.57 9.30 -16.74
N VAL A 208 10.51 9.52 -17.53
CA VAL A 208 10.52 10.45 -18.68
C VAL A 208 10.65 11.92 -18.25
N LEU A 209 10.12 12.30 -17.08
CA LEU A 209 10.25 13.65 -16.53
C LEU A 209 11.59 13.89 -15.83
N GLY A 210 12.14 12.87 -15.14
CA GLY A 210 13.35 12.96 -14.33
C GLY A 210 14.66 12.60 -15.06
N GLY A 211 14.58 11.85 -16.17
CA GLY A 211 15.74 11.43 -16.97
C GLY A 211 16.55 10.26 -16.39
N ASP A 212 15.99 9.51 -15.45
CA ASP A 212 16.63 8.40 -14.72
C ASP A 212 15.55 7.41 -14.26
N THR A 213 15.95 6.21 -13.84
CA THR A 213 15.12 5.18 -13.20
C THR A 213 14.27 5.71 -12.03
N TRP A 214 13.04 5.21 -11.89
CA TRP A 214 12.17 5.58 -10.76
C TRP A 214 12.84 5.34 -9.40
N GLU A 215 13.63 4.27 -9.28
CA GLU A 215 14.38 3.88 -8.08
C GLU A 215 15.43 4.93 -7.69
N ASN A 216 16.24 5.42 -8.64
CA ASN A 216 17.22 6.45 -8.33
C ASN A 216 16.56 7.83 -8.16
N LEU A 217 15.47 8.10 -8.88
CA LEU A 217 14.69 9.32 -8.70
C LEU A 217 14.04 9.40 -7.31
N VAL A 218 13.36 8.35 -6.84
CA VAL A 218 12.76 8.36 -5.49
C VAL A 218 13.84 8.45 -4.41
N LYS A 219 14.99 7.80 -4.61
CA LYS A 219 16.14 7.91 -3.69
C LYS A 219 16.75 9.31 -3.63
N THR A 220 17.05 9.92 -4.78
CA THR A 220 17.81 11.18 -4.86
C THR A 220 16.95 12.44 -4.76
N LYS A 221 15.68 12.38 -5.17
CA LYS A 221 14.76 13.54 -5.17
C LYS A 221 13.81 13.55 -3.97
N LEU A 222 13.59 12.40 -3.31
CA LEU A 222 12.63 12.29 -2.20
C LEU A 222 13.30 11.77 -0.91
N PHE A 223 13.87 10.57 -0.89
CA PHE A 223 14.42 9.98 0.35
C PHE A 223 15.60 10.79 0.92
N GLN A 224 16.62 11.07 0.10
CA GLN A 224 17.82 11.78 0.55
C GLN A 224 17.52 13.20 1.05
N PRO A 225 16.72 14.05 0.36
CA PRO A 225 16.38 15.37 0.88
C PRO A 225 15.49 15.39 2.13
N ILE A 226 14.66 14.35 2.35
CA ILE A 226 13.86 14.19 3.59
C ILE A 226 14.70 13.60 4.74
N GLY A 227 15.89 13.07 4.46
CA GLY A 227 16.76 12.41 5.45
C GLY A 227 16.43 10.94 5.71
N MET A 228 15.66 10.31 4.82
CA MET A 228 15.26 8.90 4.89
C MET A 228 16.39 7.98 4.39
N HIS A 229 17.47 7.87 5.16
CA HIS A 229 18.72 7.27 4.71
C HIS A 229 18.74 5.74 4.71
N SER A 230 17.86 5.08 5.45
CA SER A 230 17.72 3.61 5.47
C SER A 230 16.71 3.12 4.44
N THR A 231 15.80 3.99 4.02
CA THR A 231 14.73 3.72 3.05
C THR A 231 15.29 3.42 1.66
N THR A 232 14.77 2.36 1.03
CA THR A 232 15.28 1.83 -0.24
C THR A 232 14.17 1.15 -1.04
N VAL A 233 14.51 0.64 -2.23
CA VAL A 233 13.60 -0.14 -3.09
C VAL A 233 13.97 -1.62 -3.10
N LEU A 234 12.95 -2.46 -3.00
CA LEU A 234 12.98 -3.89 -3.24
C LEU A 234 13.11 -4.15 -4.75
N THR A 235 14.34 -4.39 -5.19
CA THR A 235 14.73 -4.69 -6.59
C THR A 235 15.20 -6.13 -6.77
N ASN A 236 15.56 -6.80 -5.68
CA ASN A 236 15.92 -8.22 -5.63
C ASN A 236 15.16 -8.92 -4.49
N PRO A 237 14.42 -10.02 -4.77
CA PRO A 237 13.84 -10.94 -3.77
C PRO A 237 14.63 -11.12 -2.47
N SER A 238 15.93 -11.38 -2.55
CA SER A 238 16.74 -11.73 -1.37
C SER A 238 16.92 -10.59 -0.36
N GLN A 239 16.47 -9.38 -0.68
CA GLN A 239 16.44 -8.25 0.26
C GLN A 239 15.44 -8.47 1.41
N VAL A 240 14.41 -9.32 1.25
CA VAL A 240 13.41 -9.57 2.31
C VAL A 240 13.93 -10.47 3.44
N SER A 241 14.94 -11.29 3.16
CA SER A 241 15.62 -12.16 4.14
C SER A 241 17.01 -11.63 4.55
N GLY A 242 17.45 -10.50 4.00
CA GLY A 242 18.83 -10.01 4.09
C GLY A 242 18.99 -8.76 4.97
N GLY A 243 20.17 -8.64 5.58
CA GLY A 243 20.56 -7.44 6.32
C GLY A 243 19.66 -7.15 7.53
N ASN A 244 19.14 -5.93 7.63
CA ASN A 244 18.24 -5.53 8.71
C ASN A 244 16.73 -5.60 8.34
N THR A 245 16.37 -6.23 7.22
CA THR A 245 14.95 -6.46 6.88
C THR A 245 14.34 -7.49 7.81
N ALA A 246 13.12 -7.28 8.29
CA ALA A 246 12.36 -8.31 9.00
C ALA A 246 11.95 -9.40 8.00
N LYS A 247 12.28 -10.66 8.26
CA LYS A 247 11.88 -11.80 7.40
C LYS A 247 10.36 -11.88 7.26
N PRO A 248 9.84 -12.30 6.10
CA PRO A 248 8.40 -12.53 5.91
C PRO A 248 7.95 -13.85 6.54
N TYR A 249 6.78 -13.86 7.18
CA TYR A 249 6.17 -15.05 7.76
C TYR A 249 4.73 -15.27 7.27
N MET A 250 4.32 -16.53 7.08
CA MET A 250 3.01 -16.90 6.55
C MET A 250 2.43 -18.09 7.33
N ILE A 251 1.10 -18.28 7.34
CA ILE A 251 0.49 -19.48 7.94
C ILE A 251 0.42 -20.61 6.91
N LYS A 252 0.92 -21.78 7.27
CA LYS A 252 0.83 -23.03 6.52
C LYS A 252 0.41 -24.16 7.46
N GLU A 253 -0.67 -24.86 7.14
CA GLU A 253 -1.20 -25.97 7.97
C GLU A 253 -1.40 -25.56 9.46
N GLY A 254 -1.86 -24.32 9.70
CA GLY A 254 -2.06 -23.76 11.04
C GLY A 254 -0.77 -23.36 11.80
N LYS A 255 0.41 -23.45 11.17
CA LYS A 255 1.71 -23.08 11.73
C LYS A 255 2.30 -21.86 11.03
N LEU A 256 3.01 -21.03 11.78
CA LEU A 256 3.79 -19.92 11.24
C LEU A 256 5.09 -20.45 10.62
N VAL A 257 5.39 -20.06 9.37
CA VAL A 257 6.57 -20.48 8.61
C VAL A 257 7.20 -19.30 7.86
N ASN A 258 8.49 -19.41 7.52
CA ASN A 258 9.18 -18.46 6.64
C ASN A 258 8.50 -18.38 5.27
N GLY A 259 8.26 -17.16 4.77
CA GLY A 259 7.69 -16.93 3.45
C GLY A 259 8.73 -16.94 2.32
N THR A 260 8.39 -17.48 1.15
CA THR A 260 9.35 -17.65 0.05
C THR A 260 9.68 -16.33 -0.69
N GLU A 261 10.97 -16.08 -0.89
CA GLU A 261 11.49 -14.83 -1.48
C GLU A 261 11.01 -14.57 -2.91
N ARG A 262 10.82 -15.62 -3.73
CA ARG A 262 10.51 -15.53 -5.17
C ARG A 262 9.27 -14.65 -5.47
N LEU A 263 8.37 -14.55 -4.50
CA LEU A 263 7.17 -13.73 -4.52
C LEU A 263 7.44 -12.22 -4.63
N TYR A 264 8.57 -11.75 -4.09
CA TYR A 264 8.84 -10.33 -3.82
C TYR A 264 9.42 -9.55 -5.01
N GLN A 265 9.74 -10.21 -6.12
CA GLN A 265 10.05 -9.55 -7.39
C GLN A 265 8.75 -9.07 -8.05
N ILE A 266 8.41 -7.79 -7.94
CA ILE A 266 7.21 -7.22 -8.59
C ILE A 266 7.50 -6.44 -9.89
N PHE A 267 8.77 -6.33 -10.30
CA PHE A 267 9.22 -5.67 -11.53
C PHE A 267 8.34 -5.97 -12.75
N PRO A 268 7.79 -4.97 -13.47
CA PRO A 268 8.07 -3.53 -13.35
C PRO A 268 7.14 -2.71 -12.41
N GLU A 269 6.33 -3.35 -11.56
CA GLU A 269 5.38 -2.69 -10.63
C GLU A 269 6.02 -2.04 -9.38
N GLU A 270 7.34 -1.84 -9.29
CA GLU A 270 7.97 -1.18 -8.12
C GLU A 270 7.27 0.11 -7.67
N PRO A 271 6.90 1.05 -8.57
CA PRO A 271 6.25 2.30 -8.21
C PRO A 271 4.85 2.12 -7.59
N ALA A 272 4.30 0.91 -7.63
CA ALA A 272 3.05 0.53 -7.01
C ALA A 272 3.21 -0.21 -5.67
N GLY A 273 4.41 -0.71 -5.31
CA GLY A 273 4.53 -1.65 -4.17
C GLY A 273 5.90 -1.94 -3.52
N ALA A 274 7.03 -1.43 -4.03
CA ALA A 274 8.36 -1.97 -3.67
C ALA A 274 9.19 -1.18 -2.63
N ILE A 275 8.66 -0.17 -1.93
CA ILE A 275 9.48 0.54 -0.93
C ILE A 275 9.72 -0.34 0.32
N MET A 276 10.95 -0.30 0.81
CA MET A 276 11.34 -0.82 2.12
C MET A 276 11.79 0.33 3.01
N THR A 277 11.23 0.42 4.21
CA THR A 277 11.49 1.49 5.19
C THR A 277 11.32 0.96 6.61
N ASN A 278 11.71 1.78 7.59
CA ASN A 278 11.59 1.51 9.02
C ASN A 278 10.80 2.61 9.73
N GLY A 279 10.56 2.45 11.05
CA GLY A 279 9.82 3.42 11.85
C GLY A 279 10.53 4.78 11.95
N ALA A 280 11.87 4.78 12.08
CA ALA A 280 12.67 5.99 12.22
C ALA A 280 12.65 6.90 10.97
N ASP A 281 12.68 6.33 9.76
CA ASP A 281 12.52 7.08 8.52
C ASP A 281 11.06 7.50 8.28
N MET A 282 10.08 6.68 8.70
CA MET A 282 8.67 7.04 8.55
C MET A 282 8.22 8.20 9.45
N VAL A 283 8.90 8.46 10.58
CA VAL A 283 8.74 9.73 11.32
C VAL A 283 9.05 10.94 10.43
N LYS A 284 10.15 10.88 9.66
CA LYS A 284 10.60 11.97 8.77
C LYS A 284 9.60 12.16 7.62
N TRP A 285 9.11 11.05 7.07
CA TRP A 285 8.05 11.05 6.05
C TRP A 285 6.74 11.69 6.53
N MET A 286 6.25 11.29 7.72
CA MET A 286 5.04 11.85 8.31
C MET A 286 5.21 13.35 8.60
N LYS A 287 6.35 13.76 9.19
CA LYS A 287 6.68 15.18 9.38
C LYS A 287 6.72 15.96 8.08
N PHE A 288 7.34 15.43 7.01
CA PHE A 288 7.38 16.06 5.70
C PHE A 288 5.98 16.34 5.12
N ILE A 289 5.04 15.40 5.30
CA ILE A 289 3.65 15.58 4.85
C ILE A 289 2.89 16.59 5.71
N LEU A 290 2.98 16.48 7.04
CA LEU A 290 2.32 17.40 7.98
C LEU A 290 2.86 18.84 7.82
N ASN A 291 4.16 18.98 7.53
CA ASN A 291 4.82 20.23 7.15
C ASN A 291 4.64 20.60 5.65
N LYS A 292 3.64 20.03 4.99
CA LYS A 292 3.15 20.43 3.65
C LYS A 292 4.22 20.39 2.56
N GLY A 293 5.03 19.33 2.52
CA GLY A 293 6.07 19.15 1.51
C GLY A 293 7.39 19.88 1.80
N ARG A 294 7.63 20.21 3.07
CA ARG A 294 8.88 20.83 3.57
C ARG A 294 9.65 19.87 4.49
N THR A 295 10.96 19.82 4.32
CA THR A 295 11.88 19.06 5.18
C THR A 295 11.95 19.61 6.60
N GLU A 296 12.60 18.90 7.53
CA GLU A 296 12.93 19.45 8.86
C GLU A 296 13.89 20.67 8.76
N THR A 297 14.70 20.74 7.71
CA THR A 297 15.53 21.91 7.36
C THR A 297 14.75 23.04 6.66
N ASN A 298 13.40 22.94 6.61
CA ASN A 298 12.48 23.90 5.99
C ASN A 298 12.67 24.12 4.47
N LEU A 299 13.37 23.21 3.79
CA LEU A 299 13.48 23.18 2.33
C LEU A 299 12.14 22.70 1.75
N SER A 300 11.51 23.51 0.90
CA SER A 300 10.29 23.12 0.17
C SER A 300 10.69 22.26 -1.02
N LEU A 301 10.38 20.95 -0.99
CA LEU A 301 10.65 20.04 -2.12
C LEU A 301 9.53 20.09 -3.17
N VAL A 302 8.34 20.50 -2.74
CA VAL A 302 7.12 20.60 -3.57
C VAL A 302 6.53 22.00 -3.44
N GLU A 303 5.95 22.50 -4.52
CA GLU A 303 5.14 23.71 -4.54
C GLU A 303 3.80 23.47 -3.81
N GLN A 304 3.31 24.45 -3.05
CA GLN A 304 2.19 24.24 -2.13
C GLN A 304 0.88 23.85 -2.84
N ASN A 305 0.62 24.37 -4.05
CA ASN A 305 -0.59 23.99 -4.80
C ASN A 305 -0.49 22.55 -5.32
N ILE A 306 0.67 22.21 -5.91
CA ILE A 306 0.97 20.85 -6.41
C ILE A 306 0.87 19.83 -5.27
N PHE A 307 1.41 20.13 -4.09
CA PHE A 307 1.34 19.25 -2.91
C PHE A 307 -0.09 19.10 -2.38
N LYS A 308 -0.87 20.19 -2.36
CA LYS A 308 -2.26 20.18 -1.88
C LYS A 308 -3.16 19.25 -2.72
N GLU A 309 -2.95 19.18 -4.03
CA GLU A 309 -3.72 18.28 -4.89
C GLU A 309 -3.55 16.79 -4.55
N CYS A 310 -2.39 16.36 -4.04
CA CYS A 310 -2.14 14.96 -3.70
C CYS A 310 -3.14 14.39 -2.65
N PHE A 311 -3.71 15.26 -1.82
CA PHE A 311 -4.62 14.90 -0.72
C PHE A 311 -6.08 15.31 -0.99
N GLN A 312 -6.37 15.91 -2.16
CA GLN A 312 -7.73 16.20 -2.56
C GLN A 312 -8.42 14.91 -3.03
N THR A 313 -9.70 14.74 -2.67
CA THR A 313 -10.54 13.69 -3.20
C THR A 313 -10.74 13.91 -4.70
N MET A 314 -10.03 13.14 -5.52
CA MET A 314 -10.10 13.20 -6.98
C MET A 314 -11.02 12.13 -7.56
N ASN A 315 -11.31 11.07 -6.80
CA ASN A 315 -12.26 10.02 -7.12
C ASN A 315 -13.08 9.65 -5.87
N HIS A 316 -14.38 9.37 -6.03
CA HIS A 316 -15.22 8.90 -4.92
C HIS A 316 -15.04 7.39 -4.73
N LEU A 317 -15.07 6.92 -3.49
CA LEU A 317 -15.14 5.50 -3.17
C LEU A 317 -16.62 5.18 -2.93
N ASP A 318 -17.23 4.40 -3.83
CA ASP A 318 -18.58 3.86 -3.57
C ASP A 318 -18.52 3.08 -2.23
N PRO A 319 -19.33 3.45 -1.22
CA PRO A 319 -19.31 2.79 0.06
C PRO A 319 -19.55 1.28 -0.03
N GLN A 320 -20.32 0.79 -1.01
CA GLN A 320 -20.57 -0.64 -1.24
C GLN A 320 -19.29 -1.46 -1.47
N PHE A 321 -18.18 -0.82 -1.87
CA PHE A 321 -16.88 -1.46 -2.03
C PHE A 321 -16.23 -1.86 -0.69
N TYR A 322 -16.68 -1.30 0.44
CA TYR A 322 -16.08 -1.55 1.76
C TYR A 322 -17.08 -1.76 2.92
N ASP A 323 -18.28 -1.20 2.85
CA ASP A 323 -19.31 -1.32 3.88
C ASP A 323 -20.71 -1.45 3.25
N HIS A 324 -21.36 -2.60 3.46
CA HIS A 324 -22.69 -2.88 2.93
C HIS A 324 -23.83 -2.19 3.72
N GLN A 325 -23.53 -1.47 4.82
CA GLN A 325 -24.53 -0.84 5.70
C GLN A 325 -24.20 0.63 6.03
N ILE A 326 -23.98 1.46 5.01
CA ILE A 326 -23.82 2.93 5.09
C ILE A 326 -24.79 3.61 6.09
N SER A 327 -26.00 3.09 6.22
CA SER A 327 -27.05 3.59 7.13
C SER A 327 -26.82 3.34 8.63
N LYS A 328 -25.76 2.61 9.03
CA LYS A 328 -25.45 2.30 10.42
C LYS A 328 -23.93 2.14 10.63
N PRO A 329 -23.31 2.82 11.61
CA PRO A 329 -21.90 2.61 11.93
C PRO A 329 -21.55 1.14 12.24
N THR A 330 -20.59 0.59 11.48
CA THR A 330 -19.99 -0.75 11.70
C THR A 330 -19.16 -0.81 12.99
N PHE A 331 -18.71 0.34 13.50
CA PHE A 331 -18.01 0.50 14.77
C PHE A 331 -18.79 1.45 15.71
N PRO A 332 -18.53 1.45 17.04
CA PRO A 332 -19.21 2.35 17.98
C PRO A 332 -18.76 3.82 17.83
N VAL A 333 -17.87 4.09 16.88
CA VAL A 333 -17.38 5.40 16.47
C VAL A 333 -17.43 5.49 14.95
N GLU A 334 -17.49 6.72 14.43
CA GLU A 334 -17.46 6.97 12.99
C GLU A 334 -16.06 6.69 12.39
N ASP A 335 -15.98 5.92 11.31
CA ASP A 335 -14.82 5.84 10.42
C ASP A 335 -15.29 5.77 8.95
N VAL A 336 -15.56 6.93 8.36
CA VAL A 336 -16.20 7.06 7.05
C VAL A 336 -15.17 7.37 5.97
N ARG A 337 -15.09 6.51 4.95
CA ARG A 337 -14.27 6.71 3.76
C ARG A 337 -15.02 7.59 2.75
N LEU A 338 -14.35 8.61 2.23
CA LEU A 338 -14.93 9.59 1.30
C LEU A 338 -14.50 9.36 -0.15
N GLY A 339 -13.26 8.91 -0.36
CA GLY A 339 -12.65 8.91 -1.68
C GLY A 339 -11.14 8.74 -1.69
N TYR A 340 -10.53 9.00 -2.84
CA TYR A 340 -9.11 8.78 -3.11
C TYR A 340 -8.49 9.97 -3.89
N GLY A 341 -7.29 10.38 -3.47
CA GLY A 341 -6.45 11.40 -4.10
C GLY A 341 -5.30 10.78 -4.90
N TYR A 342 -4.09 11.31 -4.77
CA TYR A 342 -2.89 10.74 -5.41
C TYR A 342 -2.11 9.91 -4.38
N GLY A 343 -2.43 8.62 -4.29
CA GLY A 343 -1.77 7.68 -3.37
C GLY A 343 -2.30 7.75 -1.93
N TRP A 344 -3.42 8.44 -1.70
CA TRP A 344 -4.02 8.68 -0.39
C TRP A 344 -5.53 8.48 -0.41
N SER A 345 -6.06 7.75 0.56
CA SER A 345 -7.49 7.70 0.84
C SER A 345 -7.88 8.85 1.79
N THR A 346 -9.02 9.47 1.53
CA THR A 346 -9.59 10.56 2.34
C THR A 346 -10.76 10.04 3.18
N SER A 347 -10.82 10.38 4.47
CA SER A 347 -11.82 9.88 5.43
C SER A 347 -12.05 10.84 6.60
N PHE A 348 -13.12 10.60 7.37
CA PHE A 348 -13.29 11.12 8.72
C PHE A 348 -13.23 9.98 9.74
N TYR A 349 -12.55 10.19 10.87
CA TYR A 349 -12.61 9.30 12.03
C TYR A 349 -13.06 10.13 13.24
N ARG A 350 -14.20 9.79 13.86
CA ARG A 350 -14.88 10.63 14.87
C ARG A 350 -15.04 12.10 14.40
N GLY A 351 -15.39 12.32 13.12
CA GLY A 351 -15.40 13.67 12.50
C GLY A 351 -14.04 14.32 12.22
N TYR A 352 -12.91 13.82 12.74
CA TYR A 352 -11.58 14.36 12.45
C TYR A 352 -11.11 13.97 11.04
N THR A 353 -10.59 14.95 10.28
CA THR A 353 -9.98 14.72 8.96
C THR A 353 -8.86 13.69 9.06
N LYS A 354 -8.99 12.57 8.34
CA LYS A 354 -8.00 11.50 8.27
C LYS A 354 -7.60 11.24 6.83
N PHE A 355 -6.33 11.47 6.50
CA PHE A 355 -5.71 10.91 5.31
C PHE A 355 -5.06 9.58 5.68
N PHE A 356 -5.24 8.54 4.88
CA PHE A 356 -4.62 7.25 5.16
C PHE A 356 -4.20 6.50 3.90
N HIS A 357 -3.29 5.55 4.07
CA HIS A 357 -3.04 4.53 3.09
C HIS A 357 -2.76 3.17 3.75
N GLY A 358 -2.95 2.10 3.00
CA GLY A 358 -2.78 0.72 3.43
C GLY A 358 -2.01 -0.09 2.40
N GLY A 359 -1.07 -0.89 2.89
CA GLY A 359 -0.08 -1.58 2.07
C GLY A 359 -0.02 -3.05 2.41
N THR A 360 -0.11 -3.89 1.39
CA THR A 360 0.18 -5.32 1.48
C THR A 360 1.15 -5.67 0.38
N LEU A 361 2.20 -6.43 0.72
CA LEU A 361 2.91 -7.25 -0.24
C LEU A 361 3.20 -8.59 0.41
N MET A 362 2.43 -9.60 0.02
CA MET A 362 2.52 -10.97 0.51
C MET A 362 2.40 -11.05 2.04
N ALA A 363 3.49 -11.30 2.77
CA ALA A 363 3.50 -11.36 4.24
C ALA A 363 3.53 -10.00 4.95
N TYR A 364 4.01 -8.94 4.28
CA TYR A 364 4.08 -7.64 4.92
C TYR A 364 2.75 -6.91 4.85
N LYS A 365 2.34 -6.36 5.99
CA LYS A 365 1.22 -5.42 6.10
C LYS A 365 1.69 -4.12 6.71
N SER A 366 1.25 -3.00 6.15
CA SER A 366 1.52 -1.66 6.68
C SER A 366 0.29 -0.77 6.62
N LEU A 367 0.20 0.17 7.55
CA LEU A 367 -0.77 1.27 7.56
C LEU A 367 -0.05 2.60 7.82
N ILE A 368 -0.60 3.68 7.28
CA ILE A 368 -0.25 5.05 7.66
C ILE A 368 -1.51 5.89 7.75
N TRP A 369 -1.75 6.54 8.89
CA TRP A 369 -2.88 7.45 9.15
C TRP A 369 -2.32 8.80 9.57
N LEU A 370 -2.87 9.89 9.03
CA LEU A 370 -2.48 11.27 9.28
C LEU A 370 -3.71 12.10 9.61
N PHE A 371 -3.65 12.86 10.70
CA PHE A 371 -4.65 13.86 11.07
C PHE A 371 -4.01 15.25 10.91
N PRO A 372 -4.07 15.85 9.70
CA PRO A 372 -3.28 17.02 9.34
C PRO A 372 -3.59 18.23 10.21
N ASP A 373 -4.88 18.45 10.51
CA ASP A 373 -5.36 19.59 11.30
C ASP A 373 -4.86 19.56 12.77
N HIS A 374 -4.38 18.39 13.23
CA HIS A 374 -3.89 18.14 14.58
C HIS A 374 -2.37 17.87 14.63
N ASN A 375 -1.69 17.89 13.48
CA ASN A 375 -0.28 17.52 13.32
C ASN A 375 0.06 16.12 13.87
N ILE A 376 -0.86 15.15 13.73
CA ILE A 376 -0.66 13.77 14.18
C ILE A 376 -0.39 12.88 12.98
N GLY A 377 0.58 11.97 13.12
CA GLY A 377 0.82 10.86 12.19
C GLY A 377 1.08 9.56 12.93
N ILE A 378 0.55 8.46 12.38
CA ILE A 378 0.73 7.09 12.88
C ILE A 378 1.16 6.22 11.69
N PHE A 379 2.28 5.53 11.82
CA PHE A 379 2.74 4.49 10.89
C PHE A 379 2.96 3.18 11.65
N GLY A 380 2.75 2.06 10.97
CA GLY A 380 3.04 0.74 11.49
C GLY A 380 3.20 -0.27 10.38
N SER A 381 4.06 -1.26 10.61
CA SER A 381 4.25 -2.38 9.69
C SER A 381 4.51 -3.68 10.45
N ALA A 382 3.93 -4.76 9.96
CA ALA A 382 4.14 -6.13 10.43
C ALA A 382 4.78 -6.97 9.31
N ASN A 383 5.49 -8.05 9.69
CA ASN A 383 6.13 -8.99 8.78
C ASN A 383 5.38 -10.34 8.63
N GLY A 384 4.17 -10.43 9.18
CA GLY A 384 3.28 -11.58 9.00
C GLY A 384 2.17 -11.67 10.05
N PRO A 385 1.30 -12.68 9.94
CA PRO A 385 1.20 -13.59 8.80
C PRO A 385 0.52 -12.96 7.56
N ALA A 386 0.64 -13.60 6.38
CA ALA A 386 0.07 -13.15 5.09
C ALA A 386 -1.47 -13.25 4.97
N THR A 387 -2.18 -12.81 6.01
CA THR A 387 -3.61 -13.05 6.25
C THR A 387 -4.22 -11.92 7.11
N ASP A 388 -5.55 -11.91 7.27
CA ASP A 388 -6.32 -10.87 7.99
C ASP A 388 -5.84 -10.60 9.43
N GLU A 389 -5.12 -11.54 10.04
CA GLU A 389 -4.41 -11.40 11.31
C GLU A 389 -3.61 -10.10 11.43
N SER A 390 -2.72 -9.78 10.47
CA SER A 390 -1.93 -8.54 10.51
C SER A 390 -2.80 -7.29 10.34
N ASP A 391 -3.84 -7.37 9.49
CA ASP A 391 -4.82 -6.31 9.31
C ASP A 391 -5.55 -5.99 10.61
N ARG A 392 -6.10 -7.00 11.28
CA ARG A 392 -6.82 -6.83 12.55
C ARG A 392 -5.89 -6.27 13.62
N ALA A 393 -4.67 -6.79 13.73
CA ALA A 393 -3.70 -6.32 14.71
C ALA A 393 -3.31 -4.85 14.49
N LEU A 394 -2.94 -4.46 13.26
CA LEU A 394 -2.56 -3.09 12.94
C LEU A 394 -3.75 -2.12 13.10
N ASN A 395 -4.94 -2.45 12.59
CA ASN A 395 -6.11 -1.57 12.75
C ASN A 395 -6.50 -1.41 14.24
N SER A 396 -6.53 -2.49 15.03
CA SER A 396 -6.83 -2.42 16.47
C SER A 396 -5.82 -1.56 17.23
N VAL A 397 -4.54 -1.59 16.86
CA VAL A 397 -3.51 -0.69 17.40
C VAL A 397 -3.71 0.75 16.94
N PHE A 398 -4.04 0.96 15.66
CA PHE A 398 -4.24 2.31 15.09
C PHE A 398 -5.45 3.04 15.67
N TYR A 399 -6.57 2.36 15.93
CA TYR A 399 -7.72 2.96 16.63
C TYR A 399 -7.35 3.36 18.08
N TYR A 400 -6.67 2.49 18.84
CA TYR A 400 -6.21 2.80 20.20
C TYR A 400 -5.27 4.01 20.21
N LEU A 401 -4.28 4.04 19.32
CA LEU A 401 -3.33 5.15 19.20
C LEU A 401 -4.04 6.45 18.77
N SER A 402 -4.97 6.38 17.81
CA SER A 402 -5.72 7.55 17.34
C SER A 402 -6.53 8.17 18.47
N ASP A 403 -7.24 7.36 19.27
CA ASP A 403 -8.02 7.86 20.41
C ASP A 403 -7.12 8.56 21.44
N VAL A 404 -6.00 7.96 21.84
CA VAL A 404 -5.05 8.58 22.80
C VAL A 404 -4.46 9.89 22.24
N LEU A 405 -4.06 9.89 20.97
CA LEU A 405 -3.40 11.05 20.35
C LEU A 405 -4.37 12.20 20.09
N LEU A 406 -5.64 11.93 19.79
CA LEU A 406 -6.72 12.92 19.70
C LEU A 406 -7.29 13.30 21.08
N SER A 407 -6.89 12.59 22.15
CA SER A 407 -7.40 12.76 23.53
C SER A 407 -8.89 12.44 23.68
N GLU A 408 -9.34 11.47 22.90
CA GLU A 408 -10.67 10.87 22.87
C GLU A 408 -10.80 9.69 23.83
N ALA A 409 -12.03 9.35 24.21
CA ALA A 409 -12.30 8.20 25.07
C ALA A 409 -12.10 6.87 24.32
N LYS A 410 -11.01 6.14 24.64
CA LYS A 410 -10.63 4.83 24.07
C LYS A 410 -11.81 3.85 23.96
N TRP A 411 -12.32 3.60 22.75
CA TRP A 411 -13.33 2.53 22.53
C TRP A 411 -12.69 1.14 22.43
N ILE A 412 -11.43 1.07 22.01
CA ILE A 412 -10.64 -0.17 22.04
C ILE A 412 -9.77 -0.22 23.30
N ASN A 413 -9.76 -1.38 23.95
CA ASN A 413 -9.01 -1.66 25.18
C ASN A 413 -8.60 -3.15 25.24
N GLU A 414 -7.85 -3.52 26.28
CA GLU A 414 -7.28 -4.87 26.44
C GLU A 414 -8.30 -6.01 26.40
N THR A 415 -9.55 -5.79 26.83
CA THR A 415 -10.59 -6.84 26.83
C THR A 415 -11.05 -7.24 25.43
N ILE A 416 -10.86 -6.38 24.42
CA ILE A 416 -11.21 -6.66 23.02
C ILE A 416 -10.02 -6.77 22.05
N ALA A 417 -8.79 -6.58 22.55
CA ALA A 417 -7.54 -6.75 21.79
C ALA A 417 -7.43 -8.09 21.03
N CYS A 418 -8.02 -9.14 21.60
CA CYS A 418 -7.99 -10.51 21.08
C CYS A 418 -9.29 -10.93 20.37
N THR A 419 -10.32 -10.09 20.34
CA THR A 419 -11.63 -10.40 19.73
C THR A 419 -12.02 -9.45 18.60
N PHE A 420 -11.37 -8.29 18.48
CA PHE A 420 -11.53 -7.33 17.39
C PHE A 420 -11.53 -8.02 16.01
N PRO A 421 -12.51 -7.72 15.12
CA PRO A 421 -13.49 -6.63 15.20
C PRO A 421 -14.79 -6.94 15.97
N LYS A 422 -14.93 -8.12 16.60
CA LYS A 422 -16.09 -8.44 17.44
C LYS A 422 -16.06 -7.58 18.73
N PRO A 423 -17.22 -7.21 19.30
CA PRO A 423 -18.58 -7.59 18.91
C PRO A 423 -19.20 -6.73 17.78
N PHE A 424 -18.48 -5.70 17.30
CA PHE A 424 -19.07 -4.65 16.46
C PHE A 424 -19.30 -5.10 15.01
N ALA A 425 -18.29 -5.74 14.41
CA ALA A 425 -18.42 -6.41 13.13
C ALA A 425 -18.16 -7.91 13.27
N SER A 426 -18.85 -8.71 12.46
CA SER A 426 -18.34 -10.02 12.10
C SER A 426 -17.00 -9.84 11.36
N PRO A 427 -15.99 -10.70 11.59
CA PRO A 427 -14.92 -10.91 10.61
C PRO A 427 -15.56 -11.23 9.26
N PHE A 428 -14.96 -10.77 8.16
CA PHE A 428 -15.50 -10.94 6.81
C PHE A 428 -15.86 -12.42 6.55
N GLN A 429 -17.16 -12.70 6.45
CA GLN A 429 -17.64 -14.06 6.17
C GLN A 429 -17.61 -14.26 4.67
N ARG A 430 -16.64 -15.06 4.23
CA ARG A 430 -16.46 -15.49 2.85
C ARG A 430 -17.72 -16.23 2.34
N PRO A 431 -18.02 -16.16 1.02
CA PRO A 431 -18.95 -17.11 0.42
C PRO A 431 -18.43 -18.53 0.66
N ALA A 432 -19.32 -19.44 1.06
CA ALA A 432 -18.92 -20.79 1.45
C ALA A 432 -18.19 -21.53 0.32
N LYS A 433 -17.18 -22.32 0.70
CA LYS A 433 -16.46 -23.27 -0.15
C LYS A 433 -17.37 -23.89 -1.23
N ILE A 434 -17.10 -23.58 -2.50
CA ILE A 434 -17.75 -24.27 -3.63
C ILE A 434 -17.30 -25.73 -3.58
N ASP A 435 -18.26 -26.61 -3.33
CA ASP A 435 -18.07 -28.04 -3.24
C ASP A 435 -17.80 -28.65 -4.63
N PRO A 436 -16.61 -29.22 -4.90
CA PRO A 436 -16.32 -29.84 -6.19
C PRO A 436 -17.28 -31.00 -6.49
N ASP A 437 -17.73 -31.73 -5.46
CA ASP A 437 -18.58 -32.92 -5.61
C ASP A 437 -20.05 -32.57 -5.88
N GLN A 438 -20.46 -31.31 -5.69
CA GLN A 438 -21.75 -30.80 -6.19
C GLN A 438 -21.74 -30.56 -7.71
N VAL A 439 -20.57 -30.52 -8.34
CA VAL A 439 -20.42 -30.25 -9.76
C VAL A 439 -20.31 -31.55 -10.55
N ASN A 440 -21.45 -32.23 -10.71
CA ASN A 440 -21.58 -33.51 -11.40
C ASN A 440 -20.99 -33.42 -12.84
N PRO A 441 -19.77 -33.94 -13.11
CA PRO A 441 -18.94 -33.40 -14.19
C PRO A 441 -19.06 -34.20 -15.48
N VAL A 442 -19.10 -33.49 -16.62
CA VAL A 442 -18.94 -34.13 -17.93
C VAL A 442 -17.47 -34.51 -18.05
N LYS A 443 -17.12 -35.80 -17.83
CA LYS A 443 -15.73 -36.31 -17.91
C LYS A 443 -15.10 -35.92 -19.26
N PRO A 444 -14.19 -34.93 -19.30
CA PRO A 444 -13.76 -34.37 -20.57
C PRO A 444 -12.47 -35.03 -21.06
N ILE A 445 -12.24 -35.01 -22.37
CA ILE A 445 -11.00 -35.54 -22.96
C ILE A 445 -9.87 -34.54 -22.66
N LEU A 446 -9.14 -34.75 -21.56
CA LEU A 446 -8.20 -33.78 -20.99
C LEU A 446 -7.08 -33.37 -21.96
N ASP A 447 -6.67 -34.27 -22.84
CA ASP A 447 -5.59 -34.06 -23.81
C ASP A 447 -5.92 -32.98 -24.87
N LYS A 448 -7.20 -32.59 -24.99
CA LYS A 448 -7.63 -31.43 -25.82
C LYS A 448 -7.06 -30.10 -25.29
N TYR A 449 -6.91 -29.97 -23.97
CA TYR A 449 -6.54 -28.72 -23.28
C TYR A 449 -5.04 -28.60 -22.95
N VAL A 450 -4.31 -29.72 -22.90
CA VAL A 450 -2.86 -29.75 -22.58
C VAL A 450 -2.04 -28.91 -23.57
N GLY A 451 -1.30 -27.91 -23.10
CA GLY A 451 -0.51 -27.03 -23.95
C GLY A 451 -0.06 -25.73 -23.27
N ARG A 452 0.66 -24.90 -24.01
CA ARG A 452 1.17 -23.59 -23.56
C ARG A 452 0.38 -22.46 -24.21
N TYR A 453 -0.15 -21.55 -23.40
CA TYR A 453 -1.01 -20.44 -23.80
C TYR A 453 -0.35 -19.12 -23.41
N GLY A 454 0.04 -18.31 -24.39
CA GLY A 454 0.73 -17.04 -24.16
C GLY A 454 -0.24 -15.88 -23.96
N SER A 455 0.21 -14.85 -23.23
CA SER A 455 -0.54 -13.60 -23.04
C SER A 455 0.39 -12.40 -23.20
N VAL A 456 -0.19 -11.23 -23.51
CA VAL A 456 0.60 -10.00 -23.63
C VAL A 456 0.80 -9.31 -22.26
N LEU A 457 -0.15 -9.49 -21.34
CA LEU A 457 -0.14 -8.85 -20.01
C LEU A 457 0.45 -9.73 -18.91
N MET A 458 0.47 -11.05 -19.13
CA MET A 458 0.82 -12.09 -18.17
C MET A 458 1.90 -13.01 -18.76
N PRO A 459 2.69 -13.73 -17.95
CA PRO A 459 3.48 -14.85 -18.43
C PRO A 459 2.60 -15.92 -19.08
N ASP A 460 3.20 -16.79 -19.88
CA ASP A 460 2.51 -17.93 -20.45
C ASP A 460 1.95 -18.86 -19.36
N MET A 461 0.72 -19.33 -19.59
CA MET A 461 0.09 -20.39 -18.81
C MET A 461 0.37 -21.74 -19.47
N GLU A 462 1.01 -22.63 -18.73
CA GLU A 462 1.22 -24.03 -19.09
C GLU A 462 0.07 -24.87 -18.48
N ILE A 463 -0.61 -25.66 -19.31
CA ILE A 463 -1.61 -26.65 -18.91
C ILE A 463 -1.04 -28.04 -19.14
N THR A 464 -0.89 -28.83 -18.08
CA THR A 464 -0.41 -30.22 -18.12
C THR A 464 -1.45 -31.19 -17.56
N LYS A 465 -1.28 -32.49 -17.81
CA LYS A 465 -2.15 -33.56 -17.32
C LYS A 465 -1.42 -34.39 -16.26
N ASN A 466 -2.07 -34.71 -15.16
CA ASN A 466 -1.54 -35.54 -14.08
C ASN A 466 -2.55 -36.67 -13.77
N GLY A 467 -2.42 -37.78 -14.49
CA GLY A 467 -3.45 -38.84 -14.50
C GLY A 467 -4.77 -38.30 -15.06
N ASP A 468 -5.81 -38.31 -14.23
CA ASP A 468 -7.17 -37.86 -14.55
C ASP A 468 -7.47 -36.40 -14.13
N THR A 469 -6.46 -35.62 -13.74
CA THR A 469 -6.60 -34.17 -13.50
C THR A 469 -5.80 -33.33 -14.49
N LEU A 470 -6.22 -32.09 -14.69
CA LEU A 470 -5.41 -31.05 -15.31
C LEU A 470 -4.73 -30.20 -14.24
N MET A 471 -3.50 -29.78 -14.50
CA MET A 471 -2.75 -28.81 -13.72
C MET A 471 -2.52 -27.56 -14.58
N PHE A 472 -2.52 -26.38 -13.97
CA PHE A 472 -2.09 -25.13 -14.61
C PHE A 472 -0.84 -24.56 -13.92
N ARG A 473 -0.02 -23.82 -14.65
CA ARG A 473 1.12 -23.05 -14.13
C ARG A 473 1.30 -21.75 -14.91
N CYS A 474 1.22 -20.61 -14.22
CA CYS A 474 1.52 -19.27 -14.75
C CYS A 474 2.72 -18.68 -13.97
N ASN A 475 3.93 -19.01 -14.44
CA ASN A 475 5.23 -18.64 -13.85
C ASN A 475 5.41 -19.04 -12.38
N ARG A 476 4.96 -18.22 -11.42
CA ARG A 476 5.01 -18.51 -9.98
C ARG A 476 3.80 -19.30 -9.50
N ILE A 477 2.63 -19.01 -10.04
CA ILE A 477 1.37 -19.63 -9.60
C ILE A 477 1.21 -20.97 -10.30
N ALA A 478 0.80 -22.01 -9.57
CA ALA A 478 0.34 -23.27 -10.14
C ALA A 478 -0.86 -23.83 -9.36
N GLY A 479 -1.57 -24.78 -9.94
CA GLY A 479 -2.78 -25.32 -9.35
C GLY A 479 -3.44 -26.44 -10.15
N ILE A 480 -4.56 -26.93 -9.65
CA ILE A 480 -5.41 -27.96 -10.26
C ILE A 480 -6.55 -27.27 -11.03
N LEU A 481 -6.97 -27.83 -12.16
CA LEU A 481 -8.20 -27.47 -12.86
C LEU A 481 -9.24 -28.58 -12.70
N HIS A 482 -10.27 -28.32 -11.91
CA HIS A 482 -11.40 -29.22 -11.68
C HIS A 482 -12.46 -29.01 -12.78
N PRO A 483 -12.89 -30.05 -13.53
CA PRO A 483 -13.89 -29.89 -14.59
C PRO A 483 -15.27 -29.55 -14.02
N THR A 484 -16.08 -28.79 -14.76
CA THR A 484 -17.46 -28.47 -14.32
C THR A 484 -18.55 -29.27 -15.06
N HIS A 485 -19.81 -28.91 -14.81
CA HIS A 485 -20.96 -29.39 -15.56
C HIS A 485 -21.15 -28.66 -16.91
N VAL A 486 -20.40 -27.58 -17.15
CA VAL A 486 -20.37 -26.82 -18.41
C VAL A 486 -19.18 -27.31 -19.25
N GLU A 487 -19.40 -27.65 -20.52
CA GLU A 487 -18.33 -28.17 -21.37
C GLU A 487 -17.23 -27.12 -21.59
N ASN A 488 -15.96 -27.54 -21.46
CA ASN A 488 -14.77 -26.69 -21.57
C ASN A 488 -14.58 -25.66 -20.45
N GLU A 489 -15.45 -25.63 -19.43
CA GLU A 489 -15.25 -24.83 -18.20
C GLU A 489 -14.60 -25.66 -17.10
N PHE A 490 -13.66 -25.05 -16.39
CA PHE A 490 -12.98 -25.59 -15.22
C PHE A 490 -12.98 -24.57 -14.07
N LYS A 491 -12.88 -25.09 -12.84
CA LYS A 491 -12.61 -24.32 -11.63
C LYS A 491 -11.16 -24.51 -11.21
N SER A 492 -10.41 -23.43 -11.09
CA SER A 492 -8.99 -23.46 -10.77
C SER A 492 -8.73 -23.39 -9.27
N GLU A 493 -8.15 -24.44 -8.71
CA GLU A 493 -7.64 -24.46 -7.34
C GLU A 493 -6.14 -24.11 -7.34
N VAL A 494 -5.77 -22.95 -6.80
CA VAL A 494 -4.35 -22.56 -6.67
C VAL A 494 -3.67 -23.41 -5.59
N THR A 495 -2.72 -24.27 -5.98
CA THR A 495 -1.94 -25.09 -5.04
C THR A 495 -0.58 -24.46 -4.69
N GLU A 496 0.00 -23.66 -5.59
CA GLU A 496 1.32 -23.07 -5.43
C GLU A 496 1.34 -21.58 -5.84
N PRO A 497 2.07 -20.71 -5.12
CA PRO A 497 2.29 -20.81 -3.68
C PRO A 497 0.95 -20.53 -2.99
N TRP A 498 0.38 -21.57 -2.35
CA TRP A 498 -0.83 -21.51 -1.52
C TRP A 498 -0.86 -20.30 -0.57
N GLU A 499 0.34 -19.93 -0.10
CA GLU A 499 0.64 -18.91 0.89
C GLU A 499 0.40 -17.45 0.43
N VAL A 500 0.03 -17.18 -0.84
CA VAL A 500 -0.06 -15.80 -1.37
C VAL A 500 -1.34 -15.41 -2.09
N VAL A 501 -1.81 -16.23 -3.05
CA VAL A 501 -2.55 -15.67 -4.21
C VAL A 501 -3.91 -15.08 -3.83
N LEU A 502 -4.58 -15.68 -2.85
CA LEU A 502 -5.98 -15.40 -2.52
C LEU A 502 -6.18 -15.03 -1.04
N SER A 503 -5.23 -15.37 -0.15
CA SER A 503 -5.40 -15.17 1.30
C SER A 503 -5.37 -13.71 1.73
N SER A 504 -4.44 -12.93 1.18
CA SER A 504 -4.18 -11.54 1.59
C SER A 504 -5.08 -10.49 0.91
N ARG A 505 -5.99 -10.91 0.03
CA ARG A 505 -7.04 -10.06 -0.55
C ARG A 505 -8.46 -10.42 -0.12
N TYR A 506 -8.69 -11.66 0.32
CA TYR A 506 -10.04 -12.17 0.56
C TYR A 506 -10.22 -12.97 1.86
N GLY A 507 -9.17 -13.22 2.65
CA GLY A 507 -9.22 -13.96 3.94
C GLY A 507 -8.58 -15.36 3.91
N SER A 508 -8.45 -16.03 5.06
CA SER A 508 -7.67 -17.27 5.18
C SER A 508 -8.44 -18.59 4.93
N ASN A 509 -7.68 -19.67 4.71
CA ASN A 509 -8.08 -21.10 4.67
C ASN A 509 -8.93 -21.67 3.51
N GLU A 510 -9.42 -20.88 2.55
CA GLU A 510 -10.13 -21.45 1.38
C GLU A 510 -9.50 -21.01 0.05
N THR A 511 -9.27 -21.98 -0.84
CA THR A 511 -8.93 -21.78 -2.25
C THR A 511 -10.15 -21.28 -3.01
N GLU A 512 -10.11 -20.03 -3.43
CA GLU A 512 -11.16 -19.42 -4.24
C GLU A 512 -11.14 -20.04 -5.65
N LEU A 513 -12.20 -20.78 -5.99
CA LEU A 513 -12.32 -21.51 -7.25
C LEU A 513 -12.70 -20.57 -8.40
N THR A 514 -11.70 -19.90 -8.96
CA THR A 514 -11.86 -18.98 -10.10
C THR A 514 -12.11 -19.75 -11.39
N THR A 515 -12.87 -19.18 -12.35
CA THR A 515 -13.26 -19.92 -13.56
C THR A 515 -12.16 -19.86 -14.63
N VAL A 516 -11.91 -20.97 -15.31
CA VAL A 516 -11.08 -21.05 -16.53
C VAL A 516 -11.92 -21.67 -17.64
N VAL A 517 -12.20 -20.89 -18.69
CA VAL A 517 -13.01 -21.33 -19.85
C VAL A 517 -12.09 -21.52 -21.05
N PHE A 518 -12.04 -22.73 -21.62
CA PHE A 518 -11.32 -23.00 -22.85
C PHE A 518 -12.22 -22.78 -24.08
N LYS A 519 -11.68 -22.11 -25.10
CA LYS A 519 -12.37 -21.91 -26.40
C LYS A 519 -11.72 -22.84 -27.43
N MET A 520 -12.56 -23.62 -28.12
CA MET A 520 -12.12 -24.77 -28.91
C MET A 520 -12.03 -24.46 -30.41
N ASP A 521 -11.01 -25.02 -31.06
CA ASP A 521 -10.89 -25.11 -32.51
C ASP A 521 -10.77 -26.60 -32.90
N GLY A 522 -11.78 -27.10 -33.60
CA GLY A 522 -11.96 -28.52 -33.89
C GLY A 522 -11.92 -29.39 -32.63
N GLN A 523 -10.84 -30.15 -32.45
CA GLN A 523 -10.66 -31.08 -31.32
C GLN A 523 -9.67 -30.58 -30.26
N LYS A 524 -9.22 -29.31 -30.30
CA LYS A 524 -8.23 -28.76 -29.36
C LYS A 524 -8.63 -27.37 -28.89
N ALA A 525 -8.32 -27.02 -27.64
CA ALA A 525 -8.45 -25.63 -27.20
C ALA A 525 -7.49 -24.72 -27.98
N ASN A 526 -7.94 -23.57 -28.46
CA ASN A 526 -7.12 -22.56 -29.14
C ASN A 526 -6.79 -21.36 -28.23
N SER A 527 -7.66 -21.08 -27.26
CA SER A 527 -7.40 -20.10 -26.20
C SER A 527 -8.03 -20.55 -24.89
N LEU A 528 -7.59 -19.95 -23.79
CA LEU A 528 -8.29 -20.01 -22.50
C LEU A 528 -8.54 -18.60 -21.96
N GLU A 529 -9.58 -18.48 -21.15
CA GLU A 529 -10.01 -17.26 -20.49
C GLU A 529 -10.06 -17.51 -18.98
N TRP A 530 -9.21 -16.84 -18.22
CA TRP A 530 -9.15 -16.93 -16.76
C TRP A 530 -9.92 -15.77 -16.15
N GLN A 531 -11.01 -16.07 -15.43
CA GLN A 531 -11.97 -15.10 -14.92
C GLN A 531 -11.75 -14.87 -13.43
N LEU A 532 -11.17 -13.72 -13.10
CA LEU A 532 -10.76 -13.33 -11.74
C LEU A 532 -11.37 -11.96 -11.37
N GLY A 533 -12.71 -11.90 -11.38
CA GLY A 533 -13.50 -10.67 -11.36
C GLY A 533 -13.54 -9.93 -12.71
N TYR A 534 -12.60 -10.25 -13.61
CA TYR A 534 -12.52 -9.83 -15.01
C TYR A 534 -11.77 -10.92 -15.81
N SER A 535 -11.96 -10.94 -17.13
CA SER A 535 -11.40 -11.96 -18.01
C SER A 535 -9.97 -11.63 -18.48
N LEU A 536 -9.04 -12.56 -18.26
CA LEU A 536 -7.69 -12.55 -18.84
C LEU A 536 -7.57 -13.64 -19.91
N VAL A 537 -7.25 -13.25 -21.15
CA VAL A 537 -7.16 -14.16 -22.30
C VAL A 537 -5.71 -14.62 -22.54
N PHE A 538 -5.56 -15.92 -22.83
CA PHE A 538 -4.29 -16.55 -23.21
C PHE A 538 -4.50 -17.39 -24.48
N ILE A 539 -3.62 -17.28 -25.47
CA ILE A 539 -3.75 -17.89 -26.81
C ILE A 539 -2.72 -19.01 -26.98
N ARG A 540 -3.13 -20.18 -27.49
CA ARG A 540 -2.29 -21.38 -27.60
C ARG A 540 -1.17 -21.17 -28.61
N ASN A 541 0.06 -21.13 -28.09
CA ASN A 541 1.33 -21.18 -28.83
C ASN A 541 1.39 -20.44 -30.19
N GLN A 542 1.36 -19.10 -30.15
CA GLN A 542 2.14 -18.31 -31.10
C GLN A 542 3.24 -17.57 -30.32
N GLY A 543 4.50 -17.98 -30.52
CA GLY A 543 5.68 -17.39 -29.87
C GLY A 543 6.05 -15.99 -30.38
N PHE A 544 5.05 -15.19 -30.79
CA PHE A 544 5.21 -13.97 -31.56
C PHE A 544 5.07 -12.69 -30.72
N PHE A 545 4.36 -12.76 -29.58
CA PHE A 545 3.92 -11.57 -28.85
C PHE A 545 5.04 -10.70 -28.28
N ASP A 546 6.11 -11.29 -27.72
CA ASP A 546 7.22 -10.52 -27.15
C ASP A 546 8.08 -9.84 -28.23
N GLU A 547 8.27 -10.48 -29.40
CA GLU A 547 8.94 -9.85 -30.54
C GLU A 547 8.05 -8.82 -31.24
N TYR A 548 6.74 -9.08 -31.32
CA TYR A 548 5.75 -8.13 -31.84
C TYR A 548 5.69 -6.85 -31.00
N VAL A 549 5.61 -6.96 -29.66
CA VAL A 549 5.61 -5.79 -28.76
C VAL A 549 6.92 -4.99 -28.84
N LYS A 550 8.06 -5.66 -29.09
CA LYS A 550 9.35 -4.98 -29.32
C LYS A 550 9.46 -4.33 -30.70
N SER A 551 8.83 -4.93 -31.73
CA SER A 551 8.87 -4.46 -33.13
C SER A 551 7.73 -3.50 -33.51
N MET A 552 6.78 -3.20 -32.61
CA MET A 552 5.84 -2.08 -32.72
C MET A 552 6.54 -0.71 -32.56
N GLY A 553 7.51 -0.44 -33.44
CA GLY A 553 7.96 0.90 -33.77
C GLY A 553 6.88 1.70 -34.53
N ALA A 554 7.16 2.97 -34.77
CA ALA A 554 6.15 4.03 -34.94
C ALA A 554 5.15 3.94 -36.13
N GLU A 555 5.20 2.93 -37.01
CA GLU A 555 4.58 3.01 -38.34
C GLU A 555 3.39 2.06 -38.61
N SER A 556 3.18 0.98 -37.86
CA SER A 556 2.24 -0.10 -38.25
C SER A 556 0.78 0.03 -37.77
N ARG A 557 0.21 1.25 -37.73
CA ARG A 557 -1.21 1.49 -37.38
C ARG A 557 -2.22 0.67 -38.20
N PHE A 558 -1.84 0.22 -39.40
CA PHE A 558 -2.70 -0.48 -40.33
C PHE A 558 -2.82 -1.99 -40.05
N GLY A 559 -1.72 -2.66 -39.67
CA GLY A 559 -1.71 -4.10 -39.41
C GLY A 559 -2.49 -4.49 -38.16
N TRP A 560 -2.41 -3.68 -37.10
CA TRP A 560 -3.14 -3.91 -35.85
C TRP A 560 -4.66 -3.89 -36.02
N ARG A 561 -5.20 -3.03 -36.90
CA ARG A 561 -6.64 -3.04 -37.23
C ARG A 561 -7.08 -4.40 -37.76
N ILE A 562 -6.30 -5.05 -38.61
CA ILE A 562 -6.64 -6.39 -39.13
C ILE A 562 -6.56 -7.44 -38.02
N PHE A 563 -5.52 -7.41 -37.18
CA PHE A 563 -5.37 -8.39 -36.09
C PHE A 563 -6.48 -8.29 -35.03
N VAL A 564 -6.84 -7.06 -34.61
CA VAL A 564 -7.97 -6.84 -33.70
C VAL A 564 -9.30 -7.14 -34.38
N PHE A 565 -9.49 -6.83 -35.67
CA PHE A 565 -10.72 -7.20 -36.38
C PHE A 565 -10.86 -8.73 -36.50
N ILE A 566 -9.76 -9.49 -36.62
CA ILE A 566 -9.77 -10.97 -36.56
C ILE A 566 -10.12 -11.47 -35.15
N MET A 567 -9.54 -10.89 -34.09
CA MET A 567 -9.93 -11.25 -32.71
C MET A 567 -11.39 -10.89 -32.39
N CYS A 568 -11.86 -9.73 -32.84
CA CYS A 568 -13.24 -9.28 -32.63
C CYS A 568 -14.26 -9.98 -33.53
N LEU A 569 -13.90 -10.44 -34.74
CA LEU A 569 -14.79 -11.30 -35.54
C LEU A 569 -15.08 -12.61 -34.82
N ASN A 570 -14.09 -13.18 -34.12
CA ASN A 570 -14.28 -14.34 -33.22
C ASN A 570 -14.97 -14.01 -31.88
N ILE A 571 -15.50 -12.78 -31.73
CA ILE A 571 -16.29 -12.29 -30.58
C ILE A 571 -17.67 -11.75 -31.04
N VAL A 572 -17.87 -11.50 -32.35
CA VAL A 572 -19.07 -10.87 -32.91
C VAL A 572 -19.78 -11.77 -33.96
N LEU A 573 -19.16 -12.89 -34.35
CA LEU A 573 -19.80 -13.98 -35.09
C LEU A 573 -19.88 -15.28 -34.25
N ILE A 574 -20.53 -15.19 -33.08
CA ILE A 574 -21.21 -16.26 -32.32
C ILE A 574 -22.15 -15.58 -31.31
#